data_AF-A0A0G0DU51-F1
#
_entry.id   AF-A0A0G0DU51-F1
#
_cell.length_a   1.000
_cell.length_b   1.000
_cell.length_c   1.000
_cell.angle_alpha   90.00
_cell.angle_beta   90.00
_cell.angle_gamma   90.00
#
_symmetry.space_group_name_H-M   'P 1'
#
loop_
_entity.id
_entity.type
_entity.pdbx_description
1 polymer ?
#
loop_
_entity_poly.entity_id
_entity_poly.type
_entity_poly.pdbx_seq_one_letter_code
_entity_poly.pdbx_strand_id
1 'polypeptide(L)'
;MSNLQKALNKPGRRANSAVVMGAILGDEGKGRITDELTSYFLKKFNKVVVYRDNGGANAGHTISMNGKKIGLHQIGSGILQKGCVVVLGKGMVIHPIDLLEEIKEIKKVFEFKQLPAKLMIDEMAVLNLDTHRAFEMALKEGKGSSLGSKAATGRGIAPSYADVLYRFPLRLRDLYRENWKELFKEHYQRYNSWIKGMGIDMKEITVRRFGKGEMVIGSERIFLKNIEAIRDELKQYVYFIFEKAQAVGLDQR
;
A
#
# COMPACT_ATOMS: atom_id res chain seq x y z
N MET A 1 34.18 -17.10 0.04
CA MET A 1 33.09 -16.26 -0.50
C MET A 1 32.16 -17.09 -1.36
N SER A 2 30.85 -16.99 -1.17
CA SER A 2 29.85 -17.70 -1.99
C SER A 2 29.81 -17.19 -3.43
N ASN A 3 29.21 -17.96 -4.36
CA ASN A 3 29.01 -17.52 -5.75
C ASN A 3 28.21 -16.22 -5.84
N LEU A 4 27.23 -16.03 -4.94
CA LEU A 4 26.49 -14.77 -4.80
C LEU A 4 27.42 -13.62 -4.39
N GLN A 5 28.29 -13.82 -3.41
CA GLN A 5 29.26 -12.80 -2.99
C GLN A 5 30.25 -12.42 -4.09
N LYS A 6 30.76 -13.40 -4.85
CA LYS A 6 31.64 -13.15 -6.00
C LYS A 6 30.93 -12.35 -7.10
N ALA A 7 29.67 -12.70 -7.42
CA ALA A 7 28.88 -12.00 -8.41
C ALA A 7 28.57 -10.54 -8.01
N LEU A 8 28.33 -10.27 -6.73
CA LEU A 8 28.03 -8.93 -6.20
C LEU A 8 29.27 -8.02 -6.08
N ASN A 9 30.48 -8.56 -6.21
CA ASN A 9 31.74 -7.81 -6.01
C ASN A 9 32.47 -7.44 -7.33
N LYS A 10 31.89 -7.71 -8.51
CA LYS A 10 32.55 -7.47 -9.80
C LYS A 10 32.63 -5.97 -10.15
N PRO A 11 33.81 -5.39 -10.43
CA PRO A 11 33.96 -3.97 -10.78
C PRO A 11 33.26 -3.63 -12.12
N GLY A 12 32.75 -2.40 -12.25
CA GLY A 12 32.09 -1.90 -13.46
C GLY A 12 30.61 -2.28 -13.62
N ARG A 13 29.97 -2.87 -12.60
CA ARG A 13 28.55 -3.22 -12.64
C ARG A 13 27.66 -1.96 -12.45
N ARG A 14 26.53 -1.88 -13.17
CA ARG A 14 25.39 -0.99 -12.79
C ARG A 14 25.05 -1.19 -11.31
N ALA A 15 24.45 -0.18 -10.68
CA ALA A 15 24.04 -0.22 -9.27
C ALA A 15 23.51 -1.61 -8.88
N ASN A 16 23.90 -2.12 -7.71
CA ASN A 16 23.55 -3.46 -7.25
C ASN A 16 22.05 -3.56 -6.98
N SER A 17 21.28 -3.80 -8.02
CA SER A 17 19.83 -3.99 -7.96
C SER A 17 19.52 -5.48 -7.96
N ALA A 18 18.61 -5.87 -7.07
CA ALA A 18 18.04 -7.21 -7.02
C ALA A 18 16.51 -7.09 -7.12
N VAL A 19 15.90 -8.03 -7.84
CA VAL A 19 14.46 -8.14 -7.95
C VAL A 19 14.06 -9.46 -7.30
N VAL A 20 13.12 -9.40 -6.36
CA VAL A 20 12.54 -10.58 -5.70
C VAL A 20 11.10 -10.73 -6.20
N MET A 21 10.84 -11.79 -6.96
CA MET A 21 9.52 -12.11 -7.50
C MET A 21 9.06 -13.50 -7.05
N GLY A 22 7.75 -13.68 -6.98
CA GLY A 22 7.14 -14.97 -6.69
C GLY A 22 6.96 -15.73 -7.98
N ALA A 23 7.16 -17.03 -7.95
CA ALA A 23 7.12 -17.85 -9.16
C ALA A 23 5.74 -18.47 -9.41
N ILE A 24 4.88 -18.58 -8.38
CA ILE A 24 3.65 -19.37 -8.46
C ILE A 24 2.46 -18.51 -8.00
N LEU A 25 1.83 -18.84 -6.87
CA LEU A 25 0.53 -18.30 -6.45
C LEU A 25 0.61 -17.50 -5.14
N GLY A 26 1.82 -17.10 -4.71
CA GLY A 26 2.01 -16.32 -3.49
C GLY A 26 2.60 -17.10 -2.33
N ASP A 27 2.89 -16.39 -1.23
CA ASP A 27 3.41 -16.92 0.04
C ASP A 27 4.72 -17.74 -0.03
N GLU A 28 5.53 -17.54 -1.06
CA GLU A 28 6.83 -18.22 -1.23
C GLU A 28 7.94 -17.68 -0.30
N GLY A 29 7.61 -16.83 0.68
CA GLY A 29 8.59 -16.24 1.59
C GLY A 29 9.40 -15.07 1.01
N LYS A 30 8.90 -14.41 -0.05
CA LYS A 30 9.52 -13.24 -0.69
C LYS A 30 9.96 -12.17 0.31
N GLY A 31 9.12 -11.89 1.31
CA GLY A 31 9.40 -10.88 2.33
C GLY A 31 10.63 -11.21 3.18
N ARG A 32 10.79 -12.47 3.58
CA ARG A 32 11.97 -12.93 4.33
C ARG A 32 13.24 -12.81 3.50
N ILE A 33 13.20 -13.28 2.24
CA ILE A 33 14.35 -13.17 1.31
C ILE A 33 14.71 -11.69 1.12
N THR A 34 13.73 -10.82 0.98
CA THR A 34 13.94 -9.38 0.81
C THR A 34 14.56 -8.76 2.06
N ASP A 35 14.15 -9.14 3.27
CA ASP A 35 14.76 -8.67 4.52
C ASP A 35 16.23 -9.14 4.67
N GLU A 36 16.53 -10.39 4.32
CA GLU A 36 17.88 -10.94 4.35
C GLU A 36 18.80 -10.23 3.34
N LEU A 37 18.32 -10.02 2.11
CA LEU A 37 19.04 -9.27 1.08
C LEU A 37 19.26 -7.81 1.49
N THR A 38 18.24 -7.16 2.05
CA THR A 38 18.34 -5.79 2.55
C THR A 38 19.42 -5.68 3.63
N SER A 39 19.43 -6.61 4.57
CA SER A 39 20.44 -6.68 5.64
C SER A 39 21.85 -6.93 5.08
N TYR A 40 21.98 -7.81 4.10
CA TYR A 40 23.24 -8.05 3.40
C TYR A 40 23.75 -6.79 2.70
N PHE A 41 22.86 -6.10 1.96
CA PHE A 41 23.23 -4.88 1.25
C PHE A 41 23.60 -3.75 2.21
N LEU A 42 22.90 -3.59 3.33
CA LEU A 42 23.23 -2.57 4.34
C LEU A 42 24.59 -2.78 5.01
N LYS A 43 25.05 -4.03 5.16
CA LYS A 43 26.40 -4.32 5.68
C LYS A 43 27.49 -3.88 4.70
N LYS A 44 27.18 -3.83 3.40
CA LYS A 44 28.11 -3.48 2.34
C LYS A 44 27.99 -2.02 1.91
N PHE A 45 26.79 -1.46 2.02
CA PHE A 45 26.42 -0.13 1.57
C PHE A 45 25.76 0.62 2.72
N ASN A 46 26.18 1.86 2.97
CA ASN A 46 25.60 2.69 4.03
C ASN A 46 24.12 3.04 3.78
N LYS A 47 23.59 2.79 2.57
CA LYS A 47 22.20 3.05 2.19
C LYS A 47 21.68 1.98 1.24
N VAL A 48 20.41 1.59 1.44
CA VAL A 48 19.68 0.65 0.57
C VAL A 48 18.30 1.21 0.28
N VAL A 49 17.83 1.05 -0.95
CA VAL A 49 16.45 1.38 -1.34
C VAL A 49 15.69 0.07 -1.55
N VAL A 50 14.58 -0.09 -0.83
CA VAL A 50 13.65 -1.20 -1.01
C VAL A 50 12.41 -0.64 -1.67
N TYR A 51 12.14 -1.05 -2.91
CA TYR A 51 11.02 -0.55 -3.70
C TYR A 51 9.98 -1.66 -3.89
N ARG A 52 8.74 -1.41 -3.45
CA ARG A 52 7.60 -2.30 -3.66
C ARG A 52 6.77 -1.77 -4.82
N ASP A 53 6.78 -2.50 -5.93
CA ASP A 53 6.20 -1.99 -7.19
C ASP A 53 4.67 -2.08 -7.24
N ASN A 54 4.11 -3.25 -6.91
CA ASN A 54 2.69 -3.55 -7.08
C ASN A 54 2.07 -4.21 -5.84
N GLY A 55 0.76 -4.42 -5.94
CA GLY A 55 -0.06 -5.06 -4.92
C GLY A 55 -0.62 -4.05 -3.92
N GLY A 56 -1.20 -4.54 -2.84
CA GLY A 56 -1.66 -3.69 -1.74
C GLY A 56 -1.63 -4.48 -0.44
N ALA A 57 -2.63 -4.27 0.41
CA ALA A 57 -2.74 -4.96 1.70
C ALA A 57 -3.01 -6.47 1.60
N ASN A 58 -2.69 -7.18 0.50
CA ASN A 58 -2.95 -8.61 0.36
C ASN A 58 -1.75 -9.51 0.71
N ALA A 59 -0.53 -8.97 0.78
CA ALA A 59 0.66 -9.76 1.14
C ALA A 59 0.99 -9.53 2.62
N GLY A 60 0.80 -10.55 3.45
CA GLY A 60 1.22 -10.50 4.85
C GLY A 60 2.74 -10.58 4.94
N HIS A 61 3.39 -9.54 5.45
CA HIS A 61 4.82 -9.56 5.77
C HIS A 61 4.99 -9.47 7.28
N THR A 62 5.36 -10.58 7.91
CA THR A 62 5.64 -10.59 9.35
C THR A 62 7.08 -10.15 9.58
N ILE A 63 7.25 -9.04 10.29
CA ILE A 63 8.55 -8.57 10.76
C ILE A 63 8.75 -8.92 12.22
N SER A 64 10.00 -9.20 12.59
CA SER A 64 10.37 -9.54 13.97
C SER A 64 11.67 -8.86 14.38
N MET A 65 11.71 -8.30 15.59
CA MET A 65 12.91 -7.72 16.18
C MET A 65 12.86 -7.86 17.70
N ASN A 66 13.96 -8.27 18.32
CA ASN A 66 14.11 -8.39 19.78
C ASN A 66 12.97 -9.19 20.45
N GLY A 67 12.59 -10.33 19.86
CA GLY A 67 11.52 -11.20 20.37
C GLY A 67 10.09 -10.71 20.10
N LYS A 68 9.90 -9.47 19.63
CA LYS A 68 8.59 -8.93 19.24
C LYS A 68 8.30 -9.21 17.77
N LYS A 69 7.03 -9.45 17.42
CA LYS A 69 6.57 -9.74 16.06
C LYS A 69 5.33 -8.92 15.73
N ILE A 70 5.20 -8.48 14.48
CA ILE A 70 4.00 -7.82 13.95
C ILE A 70 3.78 -8.25 12.50
N GLY A 71 2.53 -8.54 12.16
CA GLY A 71 2.11 -8.81 10.78
C GLY A 71 1.72 -7.51 10.08
N LEU A 72 2.46 -7.15 9.04
CA LEU A 72 2.18 -5.99 8.19
C LEU A 72 1.51 -6.43 6.89
N HIS A 73 0.82 -5.51 6.22
CA HIS A 73 0.18 -5.81 4.94
C HIS A 73 0.64 -4.88 3.82
N GLN A 74 0.70 -3.58 4.10
CA GLN A 74 1.08 -2.57 3.11
C GLN A 74 2.58 -2.28 3.17
N ILE A 75 3.11 -2.12 4.37
CA ILE A 75 4.53 -1.86 4.59
C ILE A 75 5.33 -3.15 4.38
N GLY A 76 6.35 -3.06 3.52
CA GLY A 76 7.21 -4.18 3.17
C GLY A 76 8.49 -4.28 4.00
N SER A 77 9.39 -5.12 3.50
CA SER A 77 10.72 -5.39 4.05
C SER A 77 11.59 -4.14 4.23
N GLY A 78 12.51 -4.20 5.20
CA GLY A 78 13.48 -3.13 5.45
C GLY A 78 12.99 -1.95 6.29
N ILE A 79 11.71 -1.88 6.67
CA ILE A 79 11.16 -0.73 7.45
C ILE A 79 11.81 -0.56 8.84
N LEU A 80 12.29 -1.65 9.43
CA LEU A 80 12.96 -1.65 10.73
C LEU A 80 14.47 -1.31 10.64
N GLN A 81 15.01 -1.20 9.43
CA GLN A 81 16.46 -1.09 9.23
C GLN A 81 16.88 0.38 9.07
N LYS A 82 17.83 0.84 9.89
CA LYS A 82 18.47 2.15 9.69
C LYS A 82 19.28 2.15 8.39
N GLY A 83 19.26 3.26 7.67
CA GLY A 83 19.91 3.38 6.35
C GLY A 83 19.06 2.87 5.18
N CYS A 84 17.89 2.29 5.45
CA CYS A 84 16.92 1.96 4.40
C CYS A 84 16.04 3.15 4.02
N VAL A 85 15.73 3.22 2.73
CA VAL A 85 14.60 3.97 2.18
C VAL A 85 13.60 2.95 1.63
N VAL A 86 12.43 2.86 2.24
CA VAL A 86 11.34 2.00 1.77
C VAL A 86 10.41 2.85 0.91
N VAL A 87 10.23 2.45 -0.35
CA VAL A 87 9.39 3.14 -1.32
C VAL A 87 8.19 2.27 -1.66
N LEU A 88 6.99 2.81 -1.45
CA LEU A 88 5.74 2.24 -1.96
C LEU A 88 5.47 2.86 -3.32
N GLY A 89 5.60 2.07 -4.38
CA GLY A 89 5.63 2.52 -5.76
C GLY A 89 4.27 2.87 -6.37
N LYS A 90 4.29 3.48 -7.56
CA LYS A 90 3.08 3.91 -8.30
C LYS A 90 2.06 2.80 -8.59
N GLY A 91 2.51 1.56 -8.69
CA GLY A 91 1.65 0.40 -8.96
C GLY A 91 0.97 -0.15 -7.73
N MET A 92 1.28 0.39 -6.53
CA MET A 92 0.64 -0.03 -5.30
C MET A 92 -0.77 0.54 -5.14
N VAL A 93 -1.61 -0.26 -4.51
CA VAL A 93 -2.95 0.08 -4.03
C VAL A 93 -2.86 0.27 -2.52
N ILE A 94 -3.02 1.51 -2.06
CA ILE A 94 -2.75 1.92 -0.68
C ILE A 94 -4.03 2.35 0.00
N HIS A 95 -4.38 1.65 1.09
CA HIS A 95 -5.42 2.10 2.00
C HIS A 95 -4.81 3.04 3.04
N PRO A 96 -5.13 4.35 3.00
CA PRO A 96 -4.36 5.35 3.71
C PRO A 96 -4.54 5.27 5.23
N ILE A 97 -5.75 4.94 5.69
CA ILE A 97 -6.04 4.80 7.13
C ILE A 97 -5.32 3.57 7.71
N ASP A 98 -5.31 2.46 6.98
CA ASP A 98 -4.64 1.23 7.42
C ASP A 98 -3.13 1.41 7.40
N LEU A 99 -2.58 2.18 6.45
CA LEU A 99 -1.14 2.44 6.38
C LEU A 99 -0.68 3.26 7.59
N LEU A 100 -1.42 4.32 7.94
CA LEU A 100 -1.11 5.13 9.12
C LEU A 100 -1.22 4.32 10.41
N GLU A 101 -2.19 3.40 10.49
CA GLU A 101 -2.33 2.51 11.64
C GLU A 101 -1.18 1.49 11.70
N GLU A 102 -0.74 0.91 10.58
CA GLU A 102 0.47 0.06 10.51
C GLU A 102 1.71 0.83 11.01
N ILE A 103 1.88 2.09 10.60
CA ILE A 103 2.99 2.93 11.09
C ILE A 103 2.92 3.14 12.61
N LYS A 104 1.72 3.43 13.14
CA LYS A 104 1.48 3.62 14.57
C LYS A 104 1.77 2.33 15.34
N GLU A 105 1.33 1.19 14.84
CA GLU A 105 1.55 -0.11 15.47
C GLU A 105 3.03 -0.51 15.47
N ILE A 106 3.76 -0.30 14.36
CA ILE A 106 5.22 -0.51 14.32
C ILE A 106 5.93 0.32 15.40
N LYS A 107 5.61 1.61 15.49
CA LYS A 107 6.20 2.52 16.48
C LYS A 107 5.87 2.07 17.91
N LYS A 108 4.63 1.64 18.16
CA LYS A 108 4.19 1.17 19.47
C LYS A 108 4.86 -0.14 19.88
N VAL A 109 4.82 -1.16 19.02
CA VAL A 109 5.36 -2.50 19.31
C VAL A 109 6.86 -2.43 19.57
N PHE A 110 7.60 -1.74 18.71
CA PHE A 110 9.06 -1.65 18.81
C PHE A 110 9.57 -0.43 19.58
N GLU A 111 8.67 0.33 20.23
CA GLU A 111 8.98 1.48 21.08
C GLU A 111 9.82 2.56 20.37
N PHE A 112 9.51 2.80 19.09
CA PHE A 112 10.20 3.80 18.29
C PHE A 112 9.47 5.15 18.31
N LYS A 113 10.23 6.24 18.51
CA LYS A 113 9.73 7.60 18.28
C LYS A 113 9.42 7.85 16.80
N GLN A 114 10.26 7.33 15.91
CA GLN A 114 10.14 7.45 14.45
C GLN A 114 10.57 6.15 13.78
N LEU A 115 10.08 5.90 12.56
CA LEU A 115 10.48 4.71 11.81
C LEU A 115 12.01 4.73 11.58
N PRO A 116 12.72 3.60 11.81
CA PRO A 116 14.16 3.53 11.56
C PRO A 116 14.54 3.77 10.10
N ALA A 117 13.74 3.24 9.17
CA ALA A 117 13.86 3.51 7.75
C ALA A 117 13.05 4.76 7.35
N LYS A 118 13.47 5.41 6.27
CA LYS A 118 12.67 6.46 5.63
C LYS A 118 11.58 5.81 4.78
N LEU A 119 10.31 6.04 5.11
CA LEU A 119 9.17 5.63 4.28
C LEU A 119 8.85 6.72 3.26
N MET A 120 8.71 6.34 1.99
CA MET A 120 8.30 7.20 0.89
C MET A 120 7.17 6.52 0.13
N ILE A 121 6.16 7.28 -0.25
CA ILE A 121 5.03 6.82 -1.05
C ILE A 121 5.04 7.62 -2.34
N ASP A 122 4.99 6.91 -3.45
CA ASP A 122 4.83 7.51 -4.77
C ASP A 122 3.47 8.21 -4.86
N GLU A 123 3.46 9.45 -5.31
CA GLU A 123 2.27 10.27 -5.49
C GLU A 123 1.27 9.66 -6.47
N MET A 124 1.74 8.81 -7.39
CA MET A 124 0.92 8.10 -8.35
C MET A 124 0.34 6.79 -7.79
N ALA A 125 0.70 6.35 -6.58
CA ALA A 125 0.06 5.17 -6.00
C ALA A 125 -1.47 5.33 -5.93
N VAL A 126 -2.20 4.23 -6.11
CA VAL A 126 -3.66 4.22 -6.20
C VAL A 126 -4.25 4.25 -4.79
N LEU A 127 -5.20 5.14 -4.55
CA LEU A 127 -5.94 5.18 -3.29
C LEU A 127 -6.98 4.06 -3.24
N ASN A 128 -6.79 3.17 -2.27
CA ASN A 128 -7.82 2.26 -1.82
C ASN A 128 -8.62 2.93 -0.70
N LEU A 129 -9.93 2.85 -0.78
CA LEU A 129 -10.86 3.58 0.08
C LEU A 129 -11.92 2.60 0.56
N ASP A 130 -12.55 2.87 1.69
CA ASP A 130 -13.54 1.95 2.26
C ASP A 130 -14.74 1.70 1.31
N THR A 131 -15.04 2.61 0.39
CA THR A 131 -16.06 2.39 -0.65
C THR A 131 -15.69 1.23 -1.59
N HIS A 132 -14.41 1.03 -1.88
CA HIS A 132 -13.93 -0.13 -2.64
C HIS A 132 -14.13 -1.44 -1.86
N ARG A 133 -13.90 -1.42 -0.55
CA ARG A 133 -14.17 -2.56 0.34
C ARG A 133 -15.66 -2.87 0.37
N ALA A 134 -16.48 -1.84 0.49
CA ALA A 134 -17.93 -1.96 0.49
C ALA A 134 -18.45 -2.58 -0.80
N PHE A 135 -17.91 -2.16 -1.95
CA PHE A 135 -18.24 -2.73 -3.25
C PHE A 135 -17.85 -4.20 -3.36
N GLU A 136 -16.65 -4.56 -2.91
CA GLU A 136 -16.20 -5.95 -2.88
C GLU A 136 -17.10 -6.82 -1.98
N MET A 137 -17.60 -6.28 -0.86
CA MET A 137 -18.57 -6.96 0.01
C MET A 137 -19.95 -7.08 -0.63
N ALA A 138 -20.44 -6.03 -1.29
CA ALA A 138 -21.69 -6.08 -2.03
C ALA A 138 -21.67 -7.16 -3.12
N LEU A 139 -20.54 -7.32 -3.83
CA LEU A 139 -20.34 -8.39 -4.82
C LEU A 139 -20.32 -9.80 -4.19
N LYS A 140 -19.86 -9.94 -2.94
CA LYS A 140 -19.87 -11.21 -2.21
C LYS A 140 -21.28 -11.64 -1.81
N GLU A 141 -22.05 -10.69 -1.29
CA GLU A 141 -23.37 -10.94 -0.70
C GLU A 141 -24.50 -10.88 -1.74
N GLY A 142 -24.22 -10.31 -2.92
CA GLY A 142 -25.18 -10.19 -4.02
C GLY A 142 -25.69 -11.53 -4.56
N LYS A 143 -26.93 -11.50 -5.07
CA LYS A 143 -27.51 -12.63 -5.81
C LYS A 143 -26.66 -12.94 -7.04
N GLY A 144 -26.27 -14.20 -7.22
CA GLY A 144 -25.39 -14.63 -8.32
C GLY A 144 -23.90 -14.51 -8.03
N SER A 145 -23.50 -14.36 -6.75
CA SER A 145 -22.08 -14.31 -6.38
C SER A 145 -21.30 -15.54 -6.88
N SER A 146 -20.29 -15.29 -7.70
CA SER A 146 -19.41 -16.31 -8.24
C SER A 146 -18.42 -16.81 -7.17
N LEU A 147 -17.81 -17.98 -7.41
CA LEU A 147 -16.71 -18.48 -6.58
C LEU A 147 -15.58 -17.45 -6.42
N GLY A 148 -15.25 -16.73 -7.50
CA GLY A 148 -14.25 -15.66 -7.47
C GLY A 148 -14.63 -14.49 -6.57
N SER A 149 -15.92 -14.12 -6.53
CA SER A 149 -16.41 -13.07 -5.64
C SER A 149 -16.33 -13.51 -4.17
N LYS A 150 -16.70 -14.76 -3.88
CA LYS A 150 -16.62 -15.34 -2.53
C LYS A 150 -15.18 -15.44 -2.01
N ALA A 151 -14.21 -15.69 -2.89
CA ALA A 151 -12.78 -15.76 -2.56
C ALA A 151 -12.09 -14.40 -2.40
N ALA A 152 -12.78 -13.28 -2.65
CA ALA A 152 -12.17 -11.96 -2.57
C ALA A 152 -11.71 -11.63 -1.13
N THR A 153 -10.70 -10.79 -0.95
CA THR A 153 -10.08 -10.56 0.37
C THR A 153 -10.89 -9.61 1.25
N GLY A 154 -11.88 -8.90 0.68
CA GLY A 154 -12.64 -7.84 1.35
C GLY A 154 -11.80 -6.58 1.60
N ARG A 155 -10.63 -6.46 0.97
CA ARG A 155 -9.68 -5.36 1.21
C ARG A 155 -9.80 -4.23 0.20
N GLY A 156 -10.66 -4.32 -0.79
CA GLY A 156 -10.91 -3.30 -1.81
C GLY A 156 -9.88 -3.27 -2.94
N ILE A 157 -9.03 -4.30 -3.05
CA ILE A 157 -7.87 -4.29 -3.96
C ILE A 157 -8.30 -4.41 -5.43
N ALA A 158 -9.17 -5.37 -5.73
CA ALA A 158 -9.62 -5.58 -7.10
C ALA A 158 -10.43 -4.37 -7.64
N PRO A 159 -11.39 -3.79 -6.88
CA PRO A 159 -12.07 -2.57 -7.32
C PRO A 159 -11.11 -1.39 -7.50
N SER A 160 -10.11 -1.23 -6.63
CA SER A 160 -9.11 -0.16 -6.79
C SER A 160 -8.29 -0.29 -8.09
N TYR A 161 -7.91 -1.51 -8.47
CA TYR A 161 -7.28 -1.75 -9.78
C TYR A 161 -8.25 -1.57 -10.94
N ALA A 162 -9.52 -1.92 -10.76
CA ALA A 162 -10.55 -1.71 -11.76
C ALA A 162 -10.70 -0.21 -12.08
N ASP A 163 -10.64 0.67 -11.09
CA ASP A 163 -10.66 2.13 -11.32
C ASP A 163 -9.52 2.60 -12.24
N VAL A 164 -8.33 1.98 -12.16
CA VAL A 164 -7.22 2.26 -13.09
C VAL A 164 -7.59 1.87 -14.51
N LEU A 165 -8.16 0.66 -14.70
CA LEU A 165 -8.60 0.17 -16.01
C LEU A 165 -9.75 1.01 -16.57
N TYR A 166 -10.66 1.45 -15.71
CA TYR A 166 -11.79 2.32 -16.06
C TYR A 166 -11.42 3.81 -16.16
N ARG A 167 -10.15 4.16 -15.91
CA ARG A 167 -9.57 5.50 -16.09
C ARG A 167 -10.10 6.59 -15.15
N PHE A 168 -10.52 6.23 -13.93
CA PHE A 168 -10.83 7.19 -12.88
C PHE A 168 -10.18 6.87 -11.52
N PRO A 169 -8.94 6.35 -11.45
CA PRO A 169 -8.34 6.07 -10.16
C PRO A 169 -8.09 7.37 -9.40
N LEU A 170 -8.54 7.43 -8.15
CA LEU A 170 -7.99 8.39 -7.20
C LEU A 170 -6.57 7.94 -6.83
N ARG A 171 -5.62 8.87 -6.84
CA ARG A 171 -4.21 8.64 -6.49
C ARG A 171 -3.81 9.47 -5.28
N LEU A 172 -2.69 9.13 -4.67
CA LEU A 172 -2.16 9.84 -3.49
C LEU A 172 -2.01 11.35 -3.75
N ARG A 173 -1.60 11.76 -4.96
CA ARG A 173 -1.53 13.17 -5.36
C ARG A 173 -2.85 13.92 -5.27
N ASP A 174 -4.00 13.23 -5.40
CA ASP A 174 -5.30 13.90 -5.42
C ASP A 174 -5.69 14.40 -4.02
N LEU A 175 -5.03 13.91 -2.97
CA LEU A 175 -5.07 14.49 -1.63
C LEU A 175 -4.44 15.89 -1.58
N TYR A 176 -3.63 16.31 -2.55
CA TYR A 176 -3.02 17.64 -2.55
C TYR A 176 -3.85 18.69 -3.28
N ARG A 177 -4.84 18.27 -4.08
CA ARG A 177 -5.65 19.20 -4.86
C ARG A 177 -6.50 20.10 -3.97
N GLU A 178 -6.77 21.30 -4.47
CA GLU A 178 -7.68 22.25 -3.83
C GLU A 178 -9.10 21.67 -3.79
N ASN A 179 -9.55 21.13 -4.92
CA ASN A 179 -10.87 20.50 -5.10
C ASN A 179 -10.93 19.02 -4.65
N TRP A 180 -10.11 18.62 -3.68
CA TRP A 180 -10.09 17.22 -3.24
C TRP A 180 -11.44 16.76 -2.67
N LYS A 181 -12.20 17.65 -2.00
CA LYS A 181 -13.51 17.27 -1.42
C LYS A 181 -14.48 16.83 -2.51
N GLU A 182 -14.49 17.55 -3.62
CA GLU A 182 -15.33 17.27 -4.79
C GLU A 182 -14.95 15.93 -5.42
N LEU A 183 -13.66 15.68 -5.63
CA LEU A 183 -13.18 14.41 -6.22
C LEU A 183 -13.56 13.19 -5.38
N PHE A 184 -13.39 13.29 -4.06
CA PHE A 184 -13.72 12.19 -3.14
C PHE A 184 -15.23 12.03 -2.98
N LYS A 185 -15.99 13.13 -3.05
CA LYS A 185 -17.45 13.11 -3.10
C LYS A 185 -17.95 12.37 -4.34
N GLU A 186 -17.46 12.72 -5.53
CA GLU A 186 -17.81 12.04 -6.78
C GLU A 186 -17.49 10.54 -6.72
N HIS A 187 -16.33 10.18 -6.15
CA HIS A 187 -15.97 8.79 -5.91
C HIS A 187 -16.96 8.06 -5.02
N TYR A 188 -17.31 8.65 -3.88
CA TYR A 188 -18.30 8.09 -2.97
C TYR A 188 -19.65 7.89 -3.67
N GLN A 189 -20.12 8.89 -4.41
CA GLN A 189 -21.40 8.85 -5.12
C GLN A 189 -21.44 7.79 -6.22
N ARG A 190 -20.33 7.60 -6.94
CA ARG A 190 -20.18 6.56 -7.96
C ARG A 190 -20.37 5.17 -7.36
N TYR A 191 -19.60 4.86 -6.31
CA TYR A 191 -19.67 3.57 -5.62
C TYR A 191 -21.02 3.36 -4.94
N ASN A 192 -21.58 4.40 -4.31
CA ASN A 192 -22.93 4.35 -3.74
C ASN A 192 -23.99 4.01 -4.79
N SER A 193 -23.89 4.60 -5.99
CA SER A 193 -24.86 4.36 -7.07
C SER A 193 -24.79 2.92 -7.58
N TRP A 194 -23.59 2.36 -7.74
CA TRP A 194 -23.45 0.96 -8.15
C TRP A 194 -23.95 -0.03 -7.10
N ILE A 195 -23.60 0.18 -5.83
CA ILE A 195 -24.04 -0.68 -4.73
C ILE A 195 -25.57 -0.59 -4.55
N LYS A 196 -26.13 0.62 -4.66
CA LYS A 196 -27.59 0.82 -4.67
C LYS A 196 -28.26 0.10 -5.83
N GLY A 197 -27.62 0.05 -7.01
CA GLY A 197 -28.09 -0.73 -8.16
C GLY A 197 -28.16 -2.24 -7.89
N MET A 198 -27.39 -2.74 -6.92
CA MET A 198 -27.47 -4.12 -6.42
C MET A 198 -28.54 -4.32 -5.34
N GLY A 199 -29.26 -3.27 -4.95
CA GLY A 199 -30.29 -3.29 -3.92
C GLY A 199 -29.75 -3.20 -2.48
N ILE A 200 -28.51 -2.74 -2.29
CA ILE A 200 -27.84 -2.64 -0.98
C ILE A 200 -27.61 -1.15 -0.66
N ASP A 201 -27.78 -0.73 0.61
CA ASP A 201 -27.34 0.60 1.05
C ASP A 201 -25.88 0.55 1.48
N MET A 202 -24.99 1.23 0.73
CA MET A 202 -23.56 1.28 1.04
C MET A 202 -23.28 1.81 2.45
N LYS A 203 -24.12 2.70 2.98
CA LYS A 203 -23.91 3.32 4.30
C LYS A 203 -23.96 2.32 5.44
N GLU A 204 -24.72 1.24 5.25
CA GLU A 204 -24.96 0.18 6.24
C GLU A 204 -23.92 -0.94 6.14
N ILE A 205 -23.14 -0.98 5.05
CA ILE A 205 -22.10 -1.99 4.87
C ILE A 205 -21.01 -1.80 5.93
N THR A 206 -20.69 -2.88 6.61
CA THR A 206 -19.60 -2.96 7.58
C THR A 206 -18.33 -3.44 6.88
N VAL A 207 -17.22 -2.70 7.02
CA VAL A 207 -15.90 -3.09 6.50
C VAL A 207 -14.90 -3.20 7.63
N ARG A 208 -13.88 -4.03 7.46
CA ARG A 208 -12.79 -4.19 8.43
C ARG A 208 -11.62 -3.27 8.07
N ARG A 209 -11.06 -2.57 9.08
CA ARG A 209 -9.82 -1.80 8.98
C ARG A 209 -8.71 -2.43 9.82
N PHE A 210 -7.47 -2.22 9.41
CA PHE A 210 -6.30 -2.67 10.18
C PHE A 210 -6.28 -1.96 11.54
N GLY A 211 -6.02 -2.70 12.63
CA GLY A 211 -5.93 -2.18 14.00
C GLY A 211 -7.22 -1.63 14.63
N LYS A 212 -8.29 -1.39 13.84
CA LYS A 212 -9.52 -0.70 14.30
C LYS A 212 -10.78 -1.55 14.29
N GLY A 213 -10.71 -2.79 13.82
CA GLY A 213 -11.87 -3.70 13.78
C GLY A 213 -12.85 -3.37 12.65
N GLU A 214 -14.11 -3.71 12.88
CA GLU A 214 -15.22 -3.48 11.94
C GLU A 214 -15.84 -2.10 12.12
N MET A 215 -16.25 -1.49 11.02
CA MET A 215 -16.98 -0.22 11.03
C MET A 215 -17.93 -0.09 9.85
N VAL A 216 -19.01 0.63 10.03
CA VAL A 216 -19.92 1.00 8.95
C VAL A 216 -19.30 2.09 8.08
N ILE A 217 -19.54 2.05 6.76
CA ILE A 217 -19.09 3.10 5.83
C ILE A 217 -19.67 4.46 6.21
N GLY A 218 -20.95 4.48 6.58
CA GLY A 218 -21.67 5.69 6.94
C GLY A 218 -21.90 6.63 5.75
N SER A 219 -22.33 7.85 6.04
CA SER A 219 -22.70 8.86 5.05
C SER A 219 -21.49 9.48 4.33
N GLU A 220 -21.75 10.11 3.17
CA GLU A 220 -20.76 10.90 2.41
C GLU A 220 -20.02 11.90 3.31
N ARG A 221 -20.74 12.56 4.24
CA ARG A 221 -20.15 13.50 5.20
C ARG A 221 -19.14 12.83 6.14
N ILE A 222 -19.46 11.63 6.64
CA ILE A 222 -18.56 10.87 7.52
C ILE A 222 -17.34 10.40 6.73
N PHE A 223 -17.56 9.92 5.51
CA PHE A 223 -16.49 9.51 4.61
C PHE A 223 -15.50 10.67 4.35
N LEU A 224 -15.98 11.85 3.95
CA LEU A 224 -15.12 13.02 3.71
C LEU A 224 -14.39 13.46 4.97
N LYS A 225 -15.06 13.43 6.14
CA LYS A 225 -14.43 13.74 7.44
C LYS A 225 -13.29 12.76 7.76
N ASN A 226 -13.45 11.48 7.46
CA ASN A 226 -12.40 10.47 7.65
C ASN A 226 -11.17 10.76 6.78
N ILE A 227 -11.38 11.14 5.52
CA ILE A 227 -10.30 11.54 4.61
C ILE A 227 -9.62 12.83 5.08
N GLU A 228 -10.39 13.83 5.50
CA GLU A 228 -9.86 15.09 6.05
C GLU A 228 -8.93 14.82 7.24
N ALA A 229 -9.36 13.96 8.17
CA ALA A 229 -8.63 13.65 9.39
C ALA A 229 -7.25 13.00 9.16
N ILE A 230 -7.06 12.28 8.06
CA ILE A 230 -5.79 11.61 7.75
C ILE A 230 -4.95 12.35 6.72
N ARG A 231 -5.50 13.38 6.06
CA ARG A 231 -4.90 14.02 4.89
C ARG A 231 -3.52 14.56 5.20
N ASP A 232 -3.40 15.38 6.24
CA ASP A 232 -2.13 16.04 6.59
C ASP A 232 -1.11 15.05 7.14
N GLU A 233 -1.55 14.07 7.94
CA GLU A 233 -0.69 13.01 8.44
C GLU A 233 -0.14 12.15 7.28
N LEU A 234 -0.94 11.85 6.25
CA LEU A 234 -0.49 11.03 5.14
C LEU A 234 0.46 11.79 4.20
N LYS A 235 0.20 13.08 3.96
CA LYS A 235 1.00 13.92 3.06
C LYS A 235 2.50 13.90 3.38
N GLN A 236 2.88 13.83 4.66
CA GLN A 236 4.29 13.79 5.07
C GLN A 236 5.08 12.59 4.49
N TYR A 237 4.39 11.52 4.09
CA TYR A 237 4.99 10.33 3.49
C TYR A 237 4.93 10.32 1.96
N VAL A 238 4.17 11.22 1.33
CA VAL A 238 4.00 11.27 -0.13
C VAL A 238 5.10 12.12 -0.75
N TYR A 239 5.75 11.58 -1.78
CA TYR A 239 6.82 12.24 -2.51
C TYR A 239 6.44 12.29 -3.98
N PHE A 240 6.70 13.41 -4.64
CA PHE A 240 6.59 13.56 -6.09
C PHE A 240 7.85 12.95 -6.72
N ILE A 241 7.83 11.63 -6.91
CA ILE A 241 8.98 10.85 -7.35
C ILE A 241 9.17 11.05 -8.86
N PHE A 242 8.09 11.11 -9.64
CA PHE A 242 8.19 11.22 -11.10
C PHE A 242 8.75 12.54 -11.58
N GLU A 243 8.30 13.66 -11.01
CA GLU A 243 8.84 14.99 -11.36
C GLU A 243 10.34 15.07 -11.08
N LYS A 244 10.79 14.44 -9.98
CA LYS A 244 12.21 14.37 -9.63
C LYS A 244 13.00 13.43 -10.52
N ALA A 245 12.41 12.31 -10.95
CA ALA A 245 13.04 11.35 -11.86
C ALA A 245 13.21 11.91 -13.28
N GLN A 246 12.21 12.64 -13.79
CA GLN A 246 12.31 13.34 -15.08
C GLN A 246 13.31 14.50 -15.02
N ALA A 247 13.37 15.24 -13.90
CA ALA A 247 14.36 16.29 -13.69
C ALA A 247 15.82 15.76 -13.68
N VAL A 248 16.04 14.47 -13.38
CA VAL A 248 17.36 13.81 -13.49
C VAL A 248 17.52 12.98 -14.78
N GLY A 249 16.62 13.13 -15.76
CA GLY A 249 16.77 12.54 -17.08
C GLY A 249 16.48 11.03 -17.17
N LEU A 250 15.71 10.46 -16.24
CA LEU A 250 15.27 9.06 -16.33
C LEU A 250 14.05 8.94 -17.27
N ASP A 251 14.32 8.62 -18.54
CA ASP A 251 13.32 8.26 -19.56
C ASP A 251 12.76 6.86 -19.27
N GLN A 252 11.43 6.72 -19.16
CA GLN A 252 10.74 5.43 -19.09
C GLN A 252 10.15 5.12 -20.47
N ARG A 253 10.86 4.34 -21.27
CA ARG A 253 10.25 3.56 -22.35
C ARG A 253 9.81 2.21 -21.83
#